data_AF-A0A9X9X196-F1
#
_entry.id   AF-A0A9X9X196-F1
#
_cell.length_a   1.000
_cell.length_b   1.000
_cell.length_c   1.000
_cell.angle_alpha   90.00
_cell.angle_beta   90.00
_cell.angle_gamma   90.00
#
_symmetry.space_group_name_H-M   'P 1'
#
loop_
_entity.id
_entity.type
_entity.pdbx_description
1 polymer ?
#
loop_
_entity_poly.entity_id
_entity_poly.type
_entity_poly.pdbx_seq_one_letter_code
_entity_poly.pdbx_strand_id
1 'polypeptide(L)' 'MDPVSRILVQAAIWFRRPPSRAHVAVILVAVAAAFAVVGVERWLGWPGWARTDRSVVVIPR' A
#
# COMPACT_ATOMS: atom_id res chain seq x y z
N MET A 1 -14.91 22.80 -8.00
CA MET A 1 -13.61 22.31 -8.51
C MET A 1 -13.75 20.83 -8.77
N ASP A 2 -13.56 20.44 -10.03
CA ASP A 2 -13.54 19.06 -10.48
C ASP A 2 -12.40 18.27 -9.81
N PRO A 3 -12.57 16.95 -9.60
CA PRO A 3 -11.60 16.12 -8.89
C PRO A 3 -10.23 16.04 -9.58
N VAL A 4 -10.21 16.16 -10.91
CA VAL A 4 -8.97 16.11 -11.71
C VAL A 4 -8.14 17.37 -11.48
N SER A 5 -8.75 18.56 -11.52
CA SER A 5 -8.07 19.82 -11.23
C SER A 5 -7.41 19.83 -9.85
N ARG A 6 -8.02 19.19 -8.84
CA ARG A 6 -7.42 19.07 -7.50
C ARG A 6 -6.11 18.28 -7.51
N ILE A 7 -6.06 17.17 -8.26
CA ILE A 7 -4.85 16.35 -8.39
C ILE A 7 -3.76 17.13 -9.13
N LEU A 8 -4.11 17.80 -10.22
CA LEU A 8 -3.17 18.60 -11.01
C LEU A 8 -2.58 19.76 -10.19
N VAL A 9 -3.41 20.44 -9.38
CA VAL A 9 -2.95 21.49 -8.47
C VAL A 9 -2.00 20.91 -7.42
N GLN A 10 -2.34 19.77 -6.82
CA GLN A 10 -1.48 19.12 -5.81
C GLN A 10 -0.12 18.68 -6.40
N ALA A 11 -0.12 18.13 -7.62
CA ALA A 11 1.10 17.76 -8.33
C ALA A 11 1.96 18.99 -8.67
N ALA A 12 1.33 20.09 -9.10
CA ALA A 12 2.03 21.35 -9.34
C ALA A 12 2.63 21.93 -8.05
N ILE A 13 1.94 21.80 -6.91
CA ILE A 13 2.47 22.19 -5.60
C ILE A 13 3.68 21.33 -5.24
N TRP A 14 3.60 20.01 -5.41
CA TRP A 14 4.74 19.10 -5.18
C TRP A 14 5.94 19.43 -6.06
N PHE A 15 5.72 19.82 -7.32
CA PHE A 15 6.81 20.22 -8.21
C PHE A 15 7.51 21.51 -7.73
N ARG A 16 6.73 22.49 -7.25
CA ARG A 16 7.26 23.78 -6.76
C ARG A 16 7.83 23.71 -5.35
N ARG A 17 7.29 22.81 -4.52
CA ARG A 17 7.68 22.59 -3.13
C ARG A 17 7.80 21.08 -2.91
N PRO A 18 8.94 20.49 -3.32
CA PRO A 18 9.13 19.06 -3.19
C PRO A 18 8.95 18.65 -1.72
N PRO A 19 8.16 17.60 -1.45
CA PRO A 19 8.12 17.02 -0.12
C PRO A 19 9.53 16.61 0.30
N SER A 20 9.82 16.68 1.60
CA SER A 20 11.13 16.32 2.13
C SER A 20 11.58 14.96 1.61
N ARG A 21 12.87 14.81 1.28
CA ARG A 21 13.45 13.55 0.76
C ARG A 21 13.10 12.36 1.64
N ALA A 22 13.05 12.57 2.96
CA ALA A 22 12.63 11.56 3.93
C ALA A 22 11.18 11.10 3.72
N HIS A 23 10.26 12.02 3.44
CA HIS A 23 8.86 11.72 3.20
C HIS A 23 8.66 10.88 1.93
N VAL A 24 9.38 11.24 0.85
CA VAL A 24 9.37 10.48 -0.40
C VAL A 24 9.96 9.08 -0.19
N ALA A 25 11.07 8.97 0.53
CA ALA A 25 11.69 7.68 0.84
C ALA A 25 10.76 6.76 1.64
N VAL A 26 10.07 7.29 2.65
CA VAL A 26 9.08 6.52 3.44
C VAL A 26 7.96 5.99 2.55
N ILE A 27 7.38 6.83 1.70
CA ILE A 27 6.32 6.40 0.77
C ILE A 27 6.86 5.33 -0.19
N LEU A 28 8.03 5.55 -0.77
CA LEU A 28 8.64 4.63 -1.72
C LEU A 28 8.91 3.26 -1.07
N VAL A 29 9.47 3.24 0.14
CA VAL A 29 9.73 2.02 0.91
C VAL A 29 8.43 1.31 1.26
N ALA A 30 7.40 2.04 1.69
CA ALA A 30 6.10 1.45 2.02
C ALA A 30 5.45 0.79 0.79
N VAL A 31 5.49 1.47 -0.37
CA VAL A 31 4.97 0.94 -1.63
C VAL A 31 5.78 -0.28 -2.08
N ALA A 32 7.11 -0.21 -2.04
CA ALA A 32 7.98 -1.33 -2.37
C ALA A 32 7.72 -2.54 -1.45
N ALA A 33 7.53 -2.32 -0.15
CA ALA A 33 7.19 -3.36 0.81
C ALA A 33 5.84 -4.01 0.46
N ALA A 34 4.81 -3.22 0.15
CA ALA A 34 3.51 -3.76 -0.27
C ALA A 34 3.63 -4.63 -1.54
N PHE A 35 4.39 -4.17 -2.54
CA PHE A 35 4.65 -4.97 -3.75
C PHE A 35 5.48 -6.22 -3.46
N ALA A 36 6.42 -6.16 -2.53
CA ALA A 36 7.20 -7.33 -2.12
C ALA A 36 6.28 -8.39 -1.49
N VAL A 37 5.35 -7.99 -0.61
CA VAL A 37 4.37 -8.92 -0.01
C VAL A 37 3.52 -9.59 -1.08
N VAL A 38 2.92 -8.80 -1.99
CA VAL A 38 2.08 -9.33 -3.07
C VAL A 38 2.89 -10.20 -4.04
N GLY A 39 4.13 -9.82 -4.33
CA GLY A 39 5.04 -10.58 -5.17
C GLY A 39 5.37 -11.93 -4.55
N VAL A 40 5.69 -11.95 -3.25
CA VAL A 40 5.95 -13.19 -2.50
C VAL A 40 4.72 -14.10 -2.49
N GLU A 41 3.53 -13.55 -2.24
CA GLU A 41 2.27 -14.31 -2.26
C GLU A 41 2.06 -15.02 -3.60
N ARG A 42 2.30 -14.32 -4.72
CA ARG A 42 1.98 -14.83 -6.05
C ARG A 42 3.02 -15.79 -6.61
N TRP A 43 4.27 -15.73 -6.16
CA TRP A 43 5.37 -16.53 -6.71
C TRP A 43 5.80 -17.69 -5.82
N LEU A 44 5.81 -17.53 -4.50
CA LEU A 44 6.23 -18.58 -3.57
C LEU A 44 5.06 -19.26 -2.84
N GLY A 45 3.90 -18.59 -2.79
CA GLY A 45 2.80 -18.99 -1.92
C GLY A 45 3.11 -18.70 -0.45
N TRP A 46 2.09 -18.35 0.34
CA TRP A 46 2.30 -18.03 1.75
C TRP A 46 2.73 -19.28 2.54
N PRO A 47 3.86 -19.21 3.27
CA PRO A 47 4.29 -20.29 4.16
C PRO A 47 3.30 -20.48 5.31
N GLY A 48 3.24 -21.69 5.87
CA GLY A 48 2.20 -22.07 6.85
C GLY A 48 2.13 -21.18 8.08
N TRP A 49 3.24 -20.56 8.49
CA TRP A 49 3.31 -19.61 9.61
C TRP A 49 2.69 -18.23 9.33
N ALA A 50 2.43 -17.92 8.06
CA ALA A 50 1.86 -16.65 7.61
C ALA A 50 0.46 -16.83 6.99
N ARG A 51 -0.10 -18.04 7.06
CA ARG A 51 -1.46 -18.33 6.60
C ARG A 51 -2.43 -18.02 7.74
N THR A 52 -3.41 -17.17 7.49
CA THR A 52 -4.41 -16.81 8.51
C THR A 52 -5.39 -17.96 8.71
N ASP A 53 -5.55 -18.44 9.94
CA ASP A 53 -6.58 -19.43 10.27
C ASP A 53 -7.94 -18.74 10.29
N ARG A 54 -8.79 -19.06 9.31
CA ARG A 54 -10.17 -18.58 9.28
C ARG A 54 -11.06 -19.56 10.04
N SER A 55 -11.08 -19.45 11.36
CA SER A 55 -12.06 -20.18 12.18
C SER A 55 -13.44 -19.56 12.00
N VAL A 56 -14.28 -20.16 11.13
CA VAL A 56 -15.71 -19.83 11.08
C VAL A 56 -16.35 -20.34 12.37
N VAL A 57 -16.72 -19.43 13.27
CA VAL A 57 -17.55 -19.77 14.43
C VAL A 57 -18.97 -20.03 13.94
N VAL A 58 -19.30 -21.31 13.73
CA VAL A 58 -20.68 -21.74 13.53
C VAL A 58 -21.34 -21.76 14.90
N ILE A 59 -22.26 -20.82 15.15
CA ILE A 59 -23.06 -20.81 16.38
C ILE A 59 -24.23 -21.79 16.16
N PRO A 60 -24.28 -22.94 16.86
CA PRO A 60 -25.48 -23.78 16.85
C PRO A 60 -26.63 -23.02 17.54
N ARG A 61 -27.80 -23.00 16.90
CA ARG A 61 -29.05 -22.48 17.49
C ARG A 61 -29.68 -23.49 18.43
#